data_AF-A0A6V8L8E4-F1
#
_entry.id   AF-A0A6V8L8E4-F1
#
_cell.length_a   1.000
_cell.length_b   1.000
_cell.length_c   1.000
_cell.angle_alpha   90.00
_cell.angle_beta   90.00
_cell.angle_gamma   90.00
#
_symmetry.space_group_name_H-M   'P 1'
#
loop_
_entity.id
_entity.type
_entity.pdbx_description
1 polymer ?
#
loop_
_entity_poly.entity_id
_entity_poly.type
_entity_poly.pdbx_seq_one_letter_code
_entity_poly.pdbx_strand_id
1 'polypeptide(L)'
;MISAAAEAGDPAALPLLARYGADARPDVVNALVKAWPRFDPDEYAQTVLRDSPLNAGSLIVEDRRLLPALRHLRHLTRLTVIPLRRRDPVDLDFVRALPALRQLSAARVADLAPLAGHPLEDLVVLGSGDWPVDLAPLGTLPRLDRVGLRCDVINGEVLPGLAVRHLSMEALRFYGIDATEWPALRSLALNEVWSLAPLPAIRLPRVMHLMLNLSDPHAIDALPDAPALQRLGLFATGDPPDLSLLRDAAVPKIMIRYNGRGPLDLRPLAGRAGVEVEVPGGVEVLGESGEVRRFLSGVNP
;
A
#
# COMPACT_ATOMS: atom_id res chain seq x y z
N MET A 1 6.37 -9.72 -33.68
CA MET A 1 7.27 -10.89 -33.71
C MET A 1 7.44 -11.56 -32.35
N ILE A 2 7.62 -10.83 -31.23
CA ILE A 2 7.76 -11.45 -29.90
C ILE A 2 6.51 -12.24 -29.46
N SER A 3 5.29 -11.77 -29.78
CA SER A 3 4.03 -12.45 -29.41
C SER A 3 3.92 -13.87 -29.97
N ALA A 4 4.22 -14.07 -31.25
CA ALA A 4 4.05 -15.37 -31.91
C ALA A 4 5.05 -16.44 -31.39
N ALA A 5 6.28 -16.04 -31.06
CA ALA A 5 7.28 -16.96 -30.48
C ALA A 5 6.99 -17.26 -28.99
N ALA A 6 6.41 -16.31 -28.27
CA ALA A 6 6.04 -16.46 -26.86
C ALA A 6 4.77 -17.31 -26.65
N GLU A 7 3.87 -17.37 -27.64
CA GLU A 7 2.55 -18.01 -27.49
C GLU A 7 2.61 -19.54 -27.37
N ALA A 8 3.58 -20.19 -28.01
CA ALA A 8 3.69 -21.66 -28.01
C ALA A 8 4.37 -22.25 -26.76
N GLY A 9 5.17 -21.46 -26.02
CA GLY A 9 5.95 -21.97 -24.89
C GLY A 9 7.08 -22.94 -25.28
N ASP A 10 7.45 -22.98 -26.56
CA ASP A 10 8.46 -23.90 -27.09
C ASP A 10 9.87 -23.48 -26.64
N PRO A 11 10.63 -24.34 -25.94
CA PRO A 11 12.02 -24.06 -25.54
C PRO A 11 12.93 -23.57 -26.68
N ALA A 12 12.66 -23.96 -27.93
CA ALA A 12 13.40 -23.48 -29.09
C ALA A 12 13.32 -21.94 -29.29
N ALA A 13 12.32 -21.28 -28.70
CA ALA A 13 12.17 -19.83 -28.74
C ALA A 13 13.08 -19.07 -27.75
N LEU A 14 13.66 -19.75 -26.74
CA LEU A 14 14.45 -19.11 -25.68
C LEU A 14 15.63 -18.28 -26.22
N PRO A 15 16.46 -18.76 -27.17
CA PRO A 15 17.58 -17.96 -27.70
C PRO A 15 17.11 -16.69 -28.42
N LEU A 16 15.95 -16.75 -29.08
CA LEU A 16 15.37 -15.59 -29.74
C LEU A 16 14.86 -14.57 -28.72
N LEU A 17 14.15 -15.02 -27.69
CA LEU A 17 13.62 -14.17 -26.63
C LEU A 17 14.75 -13.52 -25.80
N ALA A 18 15.84 -14.25 -25.55
CA ALA A 18 17.01 -13.76 -24.83
C ALA A 18 17.65 -12.53 -25.49
N ARG A 19 17.56 -12.39 -26.82
CA ARG A 19 18.06 -11.19 -27.54
C ARG A 19 17.32 -9.91 -27.15
N TYR A 20 16.11 -10.03 -26.61
CA TYR A 20 15.32 -8.91 -26.10
C TYR A 20 15.43 -8.75 -24.58
N GLY A 21 16.20 -9.60 -23.89
CA GLY A 21 16.28 -9.62 -22.43
C GLY A 21 16.63 -8.26 -21.83
N ALA A 22 17.61 -7.56 -22.41
CA ALA A 22 18.05 -6.23 -21.98
C ALA A 22 17.26 -5.05 -22.59
N ASP A 23 16.20 -5.30 -23.37
CA ASP A 23 15.39 -4.24 -23.97
C ASP A 23 14.59 -3.50 -22.91
N ALA A 24 14.66 -2.17 -22.89
CA ALA A 24 14.00 -1.31 -21.91
C ALA A 24 12.63 -0.79 -22.35
N ARG A 25 12.18 -1.10 -23.58
CA ARG A 25 10.87 -0.65 -24.06
C ARG A 25 9.76 -1.34 -23.26
N PRO A 26 8.81 -0.59 -22.66
CA PRO A 26 7.78 -1.18 -21.79
C PRO A 26 6.99 -2.32 -22.45
N ASP A 27 6.61 -2.18 -23.72
CA ASP A 27 5.85 -3.21 -24.43
C ASP A 27 6.64 -4.53 -24.60
N VAL A 28 7.96 -4.43 -24.79
CA VAL A 28 8.84 -5.60 -24.92
C VAL A 28 9.01 -6.29 -23.58
N VAL A 29 9.33 -5.53 -22.52
CA VAL A 29 9.43 -6.04 -21.15
C VAL A 29 8.14 -6.74 -20.73
N ASN A 30 6.99 -6.08 -20.95
CA ASN A 30 5.69 -6.64 -20.63
C ASN A 30 5.42 -7.94 -21.38
N ALA A 31 5.80 -8.02 -22.66
CA ALA A 31 5.67 -9.25 -23.44
C ALA A 31 6.54 -10.39 -22.89
N LEU A 32 7.79 -10.12 -22.50
CA LEU A 32 8.70 -11.11 -21.92
C LEU A 32 8.19 -11.62 -20.56
N VAL A 33 7.79 -10.71 -19.66
CA VAL A 33 7.23 -11.07 -18.35
C VAL A 33 5.94 -11.88 -18.51
N LYS A 34 5.05 -11.47 -19.43
CA LYS A 34 3.79 -12.20 -19.73
C LYS A 34 4.03 -13.58 -20.33
N ALA A 35 5.16 -13.77 -21.03
CA ALA A 35 5.53 -15.05 -21.62
C ALA A 35 6.05 -16.06 -20.58
N TRP A 36 6.72 -15.58 -19.53
CA TRP A 36 7.43 -16.39 -18.55
C TRP A 36 6.64 -17.61 -18.00
N PRO A 37 5.36 -17.51 -17.61
CA PRO A 37 4.61 -18.67 -17.08
C PRO A 37 4.41 -19.83 -18.06
N ARG A 38 4.75 -19.67 -19.34
CA ARG A 38 4.64 -20.70 -20.40
C ARG A 38 5.88 -21.59 -20.53
N PHE A 39 6.98 -21.21 -19.90
CA PHE A 39 8.27 -21.90 -20.00
C PHE A 39 8.65 -22.52 -18.65
N ASP A 40 9.77 -23.26 -18.61
CA ASP A 40 10.41 -23.59 -17.35
C ASP A 40 10.80 -22.28 -16.62
N PRO A 41 10.33 -22.05 -15.37
CA PRO A 41 10.56 -20.78 -14.70
C PRO A 41 12.03 -20.44 -14.49
N ASP A 42 12.85 -21.45 -14.17
CA ASP A 42 14.25 -21.27 -13.82
C ASP A 42 15.07 -20.95 -15.07
N GLU A 43 14.91 -21.78 -16.11
CA GLU A 43 15.60 -21.62 -17.40
C GLU A 43 15.25 -20.29 -18.06
N TYR A 44 13.96 -19.91 -18.09
CA TYR A 44 13.53 -18.65 -18.67
C TYR A 44 14.05 -17.45 -17.91
N ALA A 45 14.01 -17.49 -16.57
CA ALA A 45 14.53 -16.38 -15.75
C ALA A 45 16.05 -16.22 -15.95
N GLN A 46 16.78 -17.32 -15.98
CA GLN A 46 18.23 -17.31 -16.17
C GLN A 46 18.65 -16.86 -17.57
N THR A 47 17.89 -17.25 -18.60
CA THR A 47 18.27 -17.06 -20.00
C THR A 47 17.73 -15.76 -20.58
N VAL A 48 16.50 -15.39 -20.23
CA VAL A 48 15.78 -14.27 -20.86
C VAL A 48 15.68 -13.06 -19.92
N LEU A 49 15.30 -13.26 -18.66
CA LEU A 49 14.98 -12.15 -17.76
C LEU A 49 16.16 -11.69 -16.87
N ARG A 50 17.25 -12.45 -16.84
CA ARG A 50 18.39 -12.25 -15.92
C ARG A 50 18.91 -10.81 -15.86
N ASP A 51 19.15 -10.23 -17.04
CA ASP A 51 19.65 -8.86 -17.21
C ASP A 51 18.53 -7.92 -17.73
N SER A 52 17.26 -8.30 -17.54
CA SER A 52 16.14 -7.45 -17.91
C SER A 52 16.01 -6.27 -16.98
N PRO A 53 15.82 -5.03 -17.49
CA PRO A 53 15.57 -3.88 -16.64
C PRO A 53 14.21 -3.98 -15.93
N LEU A 54 13.35 -4.92 -16.33
CA LEU A 54 11.96 -5.01 -15.90
C LEU A 54 11.24 -3.67 -16.09
N ASN A 55 10.07 -3.49 -15.47
CA ASN A 55 9.43 -2.18 -15.44
C ASN A 55 10.11 -1.31 -14.36
N ALA A 56 11.29 -0.80 -14.70
CA ALA A 56 12.20 -0.09 -13.81
C ALA A 56 12.58 -0.90 -12.55
N GLY A 57 12.77 -2.21 -12.70
CA GLY A 57 13.07 -3.14 -11.60
C GLY A 57 11.84 -3.64 -10.84
N SER A 58 10.64 -3.35 -11.33
CA SER A 58 9.37 -3.80 -10.74
C SER A 58 8.81 -5.05 -11.43
N LEU A 59 8.29 -5.97 -10.64
CA LEU A 59 7.65 -7.19 -11.11
C LEU A 59 6.41 -7.54 -10.27
N ILE A 60 5.36 -8.01 -10.94
CA ILE A 60 4.16 -8.59 -10.30
C ILE A 60 4.17 -10.10 -10.58
N VAL A 61 4.04 -10.91 -9.54
CA VAL A 61 4.01 -12.36 -9.61
C VAL A 61 2.69 -12.88 -9.07
N GLU A 62 1.91 -13.47 -9.96
CA GLU A 62 0.62 -14.10 -9.65
C GLU A 62 0.72 -15.62 -9.49
N ASP A 63 1.77 -16.22 -10.05
CA ASP A 63 2.03 -17.65 -9.99
C ASP A 63 3.22 -17.94 -9.07
N ARG A 64 2.93 -18.64 -7.97
CA ARG A 64 3.91 -18.98 -6.93
C ARG A 64 5.04 -19.88 -7.45
N ARG A 65 4.82 -20.60 -8.55
CA ARG A 65 5.85 -21.43 -9.19
C ARG A 65 7.04 -20.61 -9.71
N LEU A 66 6.86 -19.31 -9.93
CA LEU A 66 7.92 -18.42 -10.43
C LEU A 66 8.83 -17.89 -9.32
N LEU A 67 8.39 -17.94 -8.05
CA LEU A 67 9.11 -17.33 -6.92
C LEU A 67 10.55 -17.85 -6.76
N PRO A 68 10.84 -19.16 -6.85
CA PRO A 68 12.22 -19.65 -6.72
C PRO A 68 13.16 -19.08 -7.77
N ALA A 69 12.66 -18.83 -8.98
CA ALA A 69 13.44 -18.36 -10.13
C ALA A 69 13.74 -16.84 -10.08
N LEU A 70 13.13 -16.10 -9.15
CA LEU A 70 13.40 -14.66 -8.95
C LEU A 70 14.87 -14.37 -8.61
N ARG A 71 15.58 -15.35 -8.02
CA ARG A 71 17.02 -15.25 -7.70
C ARG A 71 17.92 -14.91 -8.90
N HIS A 72 17.43 -15.16 -10.12
CA HIS A 72 18.16 -14.84 -11.35
C HIS A 72 18.00 -13.39 -11.81
N LEU A 73 16.99 -12.66 -11.30
CA LEU A 73 16.62 -11.33 -11.76
C LEU A 73 17.45 -10.23 -11.07
N ARG A 74 18.55 -9.82 -11.71
CA ARG A 74 19.54 -8.91 -11.10
C ARG A 74 19.05 -7.49 -10.86
N HIS A 75 18.05 -7.06 -11.63
CA HIS A 75 17.49 -5.71 -11.53
C HIS A 75 16.18 -5.66 -10.73
N LEU A 76 15.76 -6.77 -10.12
CA LEU A 76 14.56 -6.80 -9.29
C LEU A 76 14.78 -6.02 -8.00
N THR A 77 14.07 -4.90 -7.87
CA THR A 77 14.12 -4.01 -6.70
C THR A 77 12.74 -3.83 -6.05
N ARG A 78 11.66 -4.09 -6.79
CA ARG A 78 10.28 -4.01 -6.30
C ARG A 78 9.50 -5.25 -6.72
N LEU A 79 8.88 -5.91 -5.76
CA LEU A 79 8.15 -7.14 -5.99
C LEU A 79 6.75 -7.08 -5.38
N THR A 80 5.75 -7.43 -6.18
CA THR A 80 4.38 -7.63 -5.73
C THR A 80 3.98 -9.09 -5.94
N VAL A 81 3.61 -9.80 -4.88
CA VAL A 81 3.17 -11.20 -4.92
C VAL A 81 1.69 -11.27 -4.56
N ILE A 82 0.85 -11.55 -5.56
CA ILE A 82 -0.62 -11.63 -5.40
C ILE A 82 -1.10 -12.94 -6.02
N PRO A 83 -1.04 -14.06 -5.29
CA PRO A 83 -1.39 -15.36 -5.85
C PRO A 83 -2.89 -15.50 -6.08
N LEU A 84 -3.29 -15.74 -7.34
CA LEU A 84 -4.70 -15.78 -7.74
C LEU A 84 -5.41 -17.13 -7.46
N ARG A 85 -4.65 -18.24 -7.43
CA ARG A 85 -5.25 -19.59 -7.51
C ARG A 85 -5.22 -20.40 -6.22
N ARG A 86 -4.35 -20.11 -5.26
CA ARG A 86 -4.13 -20.96 -4.09
C ARG A 86 -4.47 -20.29 -2.77
N ARG A 87 -5.20 -21.05 -1.95
CA ARG A 87 -5.44 -20.99 -0.49
C ARG A 87 -4.31 -20.50 0.41
N ASP A 88 -3.15 -21.08 0.18
CA ASP A 88 -2.18 -21.20 1.26
C ASP A 88 -1.34 -19.93 1.41
N PRO A 89 -0.75 -19.70 2.59
CA PRO A 89 0.16 -18.59 2.79
C PRO A 89 1.37 -18.60 1.86
N VAL A 90 1.83 -17.42 1.44
CA VAL A 90 3.08 -17.20 0.72
C VAL A 90 4.27 -17.41 1.64
N ASP A 91 5.10 -18.40 1.31
CA ASP A 91 6.42 -18.57 1.91
C ASP A 91 7.38 -17.52 1.33
N LEU A 92 8.00 -16.76 2.21
CA LEU A 92 8.90 -15.66 1.87
C LEU A 92 10.38 -16.06 1.85
N ASP A 93 10.75 -17.34 2.01
CA ASP A 93 12.16 -17.76 2.02
C ASP A 93 12.94 -17.38 0.75
N PHE A 94 12.26 -17.26 -0.39
CA PHE A 94 12.88 -16.79 -1.63
C PHE A 94 13.49 -15.38 -1.52
N VAL A 95 12.99 -14.53 -0.60
CA VAL A 95 13.46 -13.15 -0.42
C VAL A 95 14.92 -13.11 0.03
N ARG A 96 15.40 -14.15 0.74
CA ARG A 96 16.81 -14.26 1.14
C ARG A 96 17.77 -14.27 -0.06
N ALA A 97 17.29 -14.68 -1.23
CA ALA A 97 18.06 -14.69 -2.47
C ALA A 97 17.95 -13.37 -3.27
N LEU A 98 17.29 -12.34 -2.73
CA LEU A 98 17.00 -11.07 -3.42
C LEU A 98 17.62 -9.85 -2.69
N PRO A 99 18.95 -9.77 -2.53
CA PRO A 99 19.60 -8.74 -1.71
C PRO A 99 19.41 -7.30 -2.22
N ALA A 100 19.02 -7.12 -3.48
CA ALA A 100 18.71 -5.82 -4.07
C ALA A 100 17.25 -5.37 -3.86
N LEU A 101 16.39 -6.24 -3.33
CA LEU A 101 14.97 -5.95 -3.15
C LEU A 101 14.79 -4.86 -2.08
N ARG A 102 14.07 -3.80 -2.43
CA ARG A 102 13.78 -2.65 -1.57
C ARG A 102 12.32 -2.58 -1.17
N GLN A 103 11.43 -3.05 -2.04
CA GLN A 103 10.00 -2.99 -1.81
C GLN A 103 9.37 -4.37 -2.01
N LEU A 104 8.58 -4.79 -1.04
CA LEU A 104 7.81 -6.03 -1.08
C LEU A 104 6.35 -5.74 -0.75
N SER A 105 5.46 -6.09 -1.66
CA SER A 105 4.04 -6.23 -1.37
C SER A 105 3.67 -7.69 -1.51
N ALA A 106 3.17 -8.33 -0.44
CA ALA A 106 2.83 -9.74 -0.48
C ALA A 106 1.46 -9.98 0.14
N ALA A 107 0.61 -10.70 -0.58
CA ALA A 107 -0.65 -11.17 -0.06
C ALA A 107 -0.52 -12.54 0.60
N ARG A 108 -1.36 -12.80 1.60
CA ARG A 108 -1.46 -14.09 2.28
C ARG A 108 -0.14 -14.49 2.95
N VAL A 109 0.54 -13.58 3.62
CA VAL A 109 1.76 -13.93 4.36
C VAL A 109 1.37 -14.44 5.74
N ALA A 110 1.99 -15.51 6.20
CA ALA A 110 1.82 -16.00 7.58
C ALA A 110 3.09 -15.83 8.43
N ASP A 111 4.26 -15.73 7.79
CA ASP A 111 5.54 -15.64 8.48
C ASP A 111 6.44 -14.56 7.83
N LEU A 112 6.92 -13.63 8.66
CA LEU A 112 7.85 -12.57 8.28
C LEU A 112 9.30 -12.88 8.67
N ALA A 113 9.57 -13.99 9.38
CA ALA A 113 10.93 -14.38 9.78
C ALA A 113 11.94 -14.45 8.63
N PRO A 114 11.58 -14.87 7.40
CA PRO A 114 12.50 -14.84 6.27
C PRO A 114 13.01 -13.44 5.88
N LEU A 115 12.32 -12.38 6.31
CA LEU A 115 12.74 -11.00 6.07
C LEU A 115 13.82 -10.55 7.05
N ALA A 116 14.12 -11.29 8.11
CA ALA A 116 15.00 -10.81 9.17
C ALA A 116 16.36 -10.30 8.64
N GLY A 117 16.74 -9.08 9.02
CA GLY A 117 17.96 -8.41 8.55
C GLY A 117 17.96 -7.96 7.09
N HIS A 118 16.88 -8.17 6.33
CA HIS A 118 16.80 -7.79 4.92
C HIS A 118 16.75 -6.26 4.78
N PRO A 119 17.41 -5.66 3.77
CA PRO A 119 17.46 -4.21 3.62
C PRO A 119 16.23 -3.64 2.90
N LEU A 120 15.04 -4.19 3.19
CA LEU A 120 13.76 -3.65 2.72
C LEU A 120 13.54 -2.26 3.29
N GLU A 121 12.96 -1.40 2.45
CA GLU A 121 12.58 -0.02 2.78
C GLU A 121 11.06 0.07 2.91
N ASP A 122 10.33 -0.63 2.03
CA ASP A 122 8.88 -0.63 2.01
C ASP A 122 8.32 -2.06 2.08
N LEU A 123 7.42 -2.29 3.01
CA LEU A 123 6.70 -3.56 3.16
C LEU A 123 5.19 -3.32 3.19
N VAL A 124 4.46 -4.05 2.34
CA VAL A 124 3.00 -4.12 2.38
C VAL A 124 2.58 -5.58 2.54
N VAL A 125 1.84 -5.87 3.60
CA VAL A 125 1.24 -7.18 3.85
C VAL A 125 -0.25 -7.09 3.62
N LEU A 126 -0.74 -7.85 2.64
CA LEU A 126 -2.16 -7.93 2.29
C LEU A 126 -2.73 -9.21 2.90
N GLY A 127 -3.72 -9.07 3.78
CA GLY A 127 -4.32 -10.16 4.51
C GLY A 127 -5.34 -10.94 3.68
N SER A 128 -5.65 -12.14 4.18
CA SER A 128 -6.68 -13.01 3.62
C SER A 128 -7.47 -13.77 4.70
N GLY A 129 -7.55 -13.21 5.91
CA GLY A 129 -8.53 -13.57 6.95
C GLY A 129 -8.15 -14.68 7.93
N ASP A 130 -7.24 -15.60 7.58
CA ASP A 130 -7.04 -16.82 8.40
C ASP A 130 -5.68 -16.89 9.12
N TRP A 131 -4.77 -15.94 8.88
CA TRP A 131 -3.40 -15.99 9.40
C TRP A 131 -2.99 -14.64 10.00
N PRO A 132 -3.00 -14.51 11.33
CA PRO A 132 -2.40 -13.35 11.97
C PRO A 132 -0.89 -13.35 11.74
N VAL A 133 -0.35 -12.17 11.44
CA VAL A 133 1.06 -11.98 11.09
C VAL A 133 1.83 -11.48 12.30
N ASP A 134 2.89 -12.20 12.67
CA ASP A 134 3.81 -11.75 13.70
C ASP A 134 4.70 -10.61 13.18
N LEU A 135 4.63 -9.45 13.85
CA LEU A 135 5.41 -8.27 13.49
C LEU A 135 6.79 -8.22 14.13
N ALA A 136 7.12 -9.11 15.07
CA ALA A 136 8.43 -9.12 15.74
C ALA A 136 9.63 -9.10 14.77
N PRO A 137 9.62 -9.82 13.62
CA PRO A 137 10.71 -9.77 12.64
C PRO A 137 10.98 -8.37 12.06
N LEU A 138 9.99 -7.46 12.04
CA LEU A 138 10.14 -6.10 11.50
C LEU A 138 11.16 -5.28 12.28
N GLY A 139 11.33 -5.55 13.58
CA GLY A 139 12.33 -4.89 14.43
C GLY A 139 13.79 -5.15 13.99
N THR A 140 14.01 -6.14 13.13
CA THR A 140 15.34 -6.50 12.62
C THR A 140 15.66 -5.87 11.27
N LEU A 141 14.71 -5.17 10.64
CA LEU A 141 14.88 -4.60 9.30
C LEU A 141 15.58 -3.23 9.38
N PRO A 142 16.87 -3.12 8.97
CA PRO A 142 17.68 -1.94 9.26
C PRO A 142 17.29 -0.69 8.47
N ARG A 143 16.47 -0.83 7.42
CA ARG A 143 16.11 0.25 6.50
C ARG A 143 14.61 0.47 6.36
N LEU A 144 13.80 -0.27 7.13
CA LEU A 144 12.35 -0.23 6.98
C LEU A 144 11.83 1.17 7.32
N ASP A 145 11.14 1.76 6.35
CA ASP A 145 10.66 3.13 6.40
C ASP A 145 9.13 3.19 6.27
N ARG A 146 8.56 2.27 5.47
CA ARG A 146 7.13 2.25 5.19
C ARG A 146 6.57 0.86 5.44
N VAL A 147 5.47 0.84 6.19
CA VAL A 147 4.74 -0.39 6.52
C VAL A 147 3.27 -0.20 6.20
N GLY A 148 2.72 -1.10 5.38
CA GLY A 148 1.30 -1.20 5.08
C GLY A 148 0.76 -2.54 5.58
N LEU A 149 -0.22 -2.54 6.47
CA LEU A 149 -0.80 -3.74 7.08
C LEU A 149 -2.30 -3.81 6.78
N ARG A 150 -2.70 -4.73 5.92
CA ARG A 150 -4.12 -5.04 5.65
C ARG A 150 -4.43 -6.47 6.08
N CYS A 151 -3.93 -6.85 7.26
CA CYS A 151 -4.02 -8.20 7.80
C CYS A 151 -4.19 -8.15 9.31
N ASP A 152 -4.60 -9.29 9.89
CA ASP A 152 -4.51 -9.50 11.33
C ASP A 152 -3.04 -9.56 11.75
N VAL A 153 -2.73 -9.05 12.93
CA VAL A 153 -1.36 -9.00 13.44
C VAL A 153 -1.30 -9.49 14.89
N ILE A 154 -0.16 -10.05 15.25
CA ILE A 154 0.24 -10.31 16.64
C ILE A 154 1.57 -9.60 16.92
N ASN A 155 1.86 -9.38 18.19
CA ASN A 155 3.01 -8.59 18.65
C ASN A 155 3.01 -7.15 18.06
N GLY A 156 1.83 -6.52 17.99
CA GLY A 156 1.64 -5.18 17.43
C GLY A 156 2.34 -4.08 18.22
N GLU A 157 2.64 -4.33 19.50
CA GLU A 157 3.36 -3.43 20.41
C GLU A 157 4.79 -3.10 19.96
N VAL A 158 5.36 -3.84 18.98
CA VAL A 158 6.68 -3.51 18.41
C VAL A 158 6.64 -2.29 17.49
N LEU A 159 5.50 -2.00 16.87
CA LEU A 159 5.36 -0.97 15.82
C LEU A 159 5.82 0.44 16.26
N PRO A 160 5.48 0.95 17.45
CA PRO A 160 5.93 2.27 17.90
C PRO A 160 7.44 2.36 18.11
N GLY A 161 8.09 1.22 18.40
CA GLY A 161 9.54 1.11 18.55
C GLY A 161 10.30 1.03 17.23
N LEU A 162 9.59 0.85 16.11
CA LEU A 162 10.21 0.83 14.78
C LEU A 162 10.55 2.26 14.32
N ALA A 163 11.63 2.40 13.55
CA ALA A 163 12.03 3.66 12.93
C ALA A 163 11.18 4.03 11.68
N VAL A 164 9.96 3.47 11.57
CA VAL A 164 9.07 3.63 10.43
C VAL A 164 8.48 5.03 10.41
N ARG A 165 8.59 5.72 9.26
CA ARG A 165 8.04 7.08 9.07
C ARG A 165 6.66 7.07 8.44
N HIS A 166 6.29 6.00 7.76
CA HIS A 166 4.99 5.87 7.10
C HIS A 166 4.30 4.57 7.51
N LEU A 167 3.15 4.69 8.16
CA LEU A 167 2.31 3.55 8.52
C LEU A 167 0.97 3.66 7.81
N SER A 168 0.53 2.59 7.17
CA SER A 168 -0.85 2.40 6.76
C SER A 168 -1.40 1.11 7.35
N MET A 169 -2.60 1.16 7.93
CA MET A 169 -3.25 -0.04 8.44
C MET A 169 -4.77 0.06 8.43
N GLU A 170 -5.46 -1.06 8.59
CA GLU A 170 -6.89 -1.07 8.92
C GLU A 170 -7.10 -0.66 10.39
N ALA A 171 -8.04 0.27 10.64
CA ALA A 171 -8.26 0.90 11.93
C ALA A 171 -8.76 -0.07 12.99
N LEU A 172 -9.56 -1.07 12.62
CA LEU A 172 -9.98 -2.15 13.51
C LEU A 172 -8.81 -2.97 14.07
N ARG A 173 -7.63 -2.89 13.44
CA ARG A 173 -6.41 -3.57 13.89
C ARG A 173 -5.53 -2.69 14.77
N PHE A 174 -5.95 -1.46 15.03
CA PHE A 174 -5.30 -0.52 15.95
C PHE A 174 -5.62 -0.83 17.43
N TYR A 175 -6.76 -1.47 17.70
CA TYR A 175 -7.29 -1.73 19.05
C TYR A 175 -6.42 -2.62 19.95
N GLY A 176 -5.37 -3.27 19.41
CA GLY A 176 -4.43 -4.09 20.17
C GLY A 176 -3.05 -3.48 20.37
N ILE A 177 -2.80 -2.26 19.89
CA ILE A 177 -1.49 -1.60 20.00
C ILE A 177 -1.55 -0.64 21.19
N ASP A 178 -1.03 -1.08 22.34
CA ASP A 178 -0.88 -0.24 23.54
C ASP A 178 0.33 0.68 23.38
N ALA A 179 0.11 1.79 22.66
CA ALA A 179 1.16 2.75 22.34
C ALA A 179 0.71 4.17 22.63
N THR A 180 1.38 4.81 23.58
CA THR A 180 1.10 6.20 23.97
C THR A 180 1.79 7.21 23.05
N GLU A 181 2.83 6.81 22.30
CA GLU A 181 3.59 7.72 21.44
C GLU A 181 4.24 7.00 20.24
N TRP A 182 4.25 7.67 19.07
CA TRP A 182 4.89 7.20 17.84
C TRP A 182 5.95 8.21 17.36
N PRO A 183 7.18 8.17 17.90
CA PRO A 183 8.12 9.27 17.80
C PRO A 183 8.76 9.43 16.41
N ALA A 184 8.81 8.37 15.60
CA ALA A 184 9.39 8.41 14.24
C ALA A 184 8.35 8.73 13.15
N LEU A 185 7.06 8.58 13.45
CA LEU A 185 6.00 8.56 12.46
C LEU A 185 5.75 9.96 11.89
N ARG A 186 5.73 10.05 10.55
CA ARG A 186 5.46 11.29 9.79
C ARG A 186 4.18 11.23 8.99
N SER A 187 3.74 10.02 8.64
CA SER A 187 2.54 9.78 7.87
C SER A 187 1.79 8.61 8.45
N LEU A 188 0.50 8.81 8.72
CA LEU A 188 -0.40 7.77 9.20
C LEU A 188 -1.60 7.69 8.27
N ALA A 189 -1.91 6.49 7.79
CA ALA A 189 -3.08 6.21 6.97
C ALA A 189 -3.92 5.10 7.59
N LEU A 190 -5.10 5.44 8.09
CA LEU A 190 -6.03 4.49 8.70
C LEU A 190 -7.17 4.21 7.74
N ASN A 191 -7.34 2.93 7.42
CA ASN A 191 -8.40 2.45 6.54
C ASN A 191 -9.54 1.84 7.35
N GLU A 192 -10.76 1.87 6.82
CA GLU A 192 -11.94 1.24 7.45
C GLU A 192 -12.14 1.69 8.91
N VAL A 193 -12.08 3.00 9.10
CA VAL A 193 -12.27 3.63 10.41
C VAL A 193 -13.76 3.61 10.76
N TRP A 194 -14.13 2.71 11.67
CA TRP A 194 -15.44 2.69 12.32
C TRP A 194 -15.46 3.51 13.63
N SER A 195 -14.30 3.66 14.26
CA SER A 195 -14.14 4.52 15.44
C SER A 195 -12.67 4.83 15.64
N LEU A 196 -12.36 6.09 15.96
CA LEU A 196 -11.02 6.54 16.37
C LEU A 196 -10.90 6.56 17.90
N ALA A 197 -11.86 6.07 18.69
CA ALA A 197 -11.85 6.16 20.16
C ALA A 197 -10.50 5.83 20.87
N PRO A 198 -9.67 4.87 20.41
CA PRO A 198 -8.35 4.66 21.01
C PRO A 198 -7.28 5.69 20.61
N LEU A 199 -7.43 6.39 19.48
CA LEU A 199 -6.42 7.33 18.96
C LEU A 199 -6.23 8.64 19.73
N PRO A 200 -7.26 9.27 20.34
CA PRO A 200 -7.06 10.46 21.16
C PRO A 200 -6.04 10.27 22.30
N ALA A 201 -5.83 9.03 22.76
CA ALA A 201 -4.82 8.71 23.76
C ALA A 201 -3.39 8.68 23.19
N ILE A 202 -3.23 8.71 21.86
CA ILE A 202 -1.97 8.50 21.16
C ILE A 202 -1.42 9.84 20.70
N ARG A 203 -0.21 10.15 21.16
CA ARG A 203 0.48 11.35 20.72
C ARG A 203 1.17 11.10 19.39
N LEU A 204 0.88 11.98 18.42
CA LEU A 204 1.47 11.94 17.08
C LEU A 204 2.34 13.19 16.83
N PRO A 205 3.42 13.40 17.61
CA PRO A 205 4.12 14.68 17.69
C PRO A 205 4.80 15.09 16.37
N ARG A 206 5.09 14.14 15.48
CA ARG A 206 5.79 14.36 14.22
C ARG A 206 4.94 14.04 12.98
N VAL A 207 3.68 13.64 13.15
CA VAL A 207 2.83 13.30 12.02
C VAL A 207 2.47 14.57 11.26
N MET A 208 2.90 14.62 10.01
CA MET A 208 2.66 15.71 9.06
C MET A 208 1.49 15.40 8.12
N HIS A 209 1.21 14.11 7.90
CA HIS A 209 0.18 13.65 6.99
C HIS A 209 -0.71 12.62 7.69
N LEU A 210 -2.00 12.94 7.82
CA LEU A 210 -3.00 12.02 8.36
C LEU A 210 -4.04 11.74 7.28
N MET A 211 -4.23 10.47 6.94
CA MET A 211 -5.22 10.02 5.97
C MET A 211 -6.20 9.09 6.69
N LEU A 212 -7.49 9.41 6.64
CA LEU A 212 -8.54 8.65 7.30
C LEU A 212 -9.56 8.22 6.26
N ASN A 213 -9.75 6.91 6.11
CA ASN A 213 -10.84 6.35 5.33
C ASN A 213 -11.95 5.90 6.30
N LEU A 214 -12.96 6.76 6.42
CA LEU A 214 -14.07 6.69 7.35
C LEU A 214 -15.16 5.76 6.80
N SER A 215 -15.40 4.67 7.52
CA SER A 215 -16.57 3.81 7.36
C SER A 215 -17.74 4.31 8.23
N ASP A 216 -17.43 4.94 9.37
CA ASP A 216 -18.37 5.70 10.19
C ASP A 216 -18.05 7.21 10.07
N PRO A 217 -18.99 8.06 9.60
CA PRO A 217 -18.79 9.50 9.53
C PRO A 217 -18.49 10.15 10.90
N HIS A 218 -18.98 9.58 12.00
CA HIS A 218 -18.78 10.12 13.35
C HIS A 218 -17.39 9.82 13.92
N ALA A 219 -16.61 8.95 13.27
CA ALA A 219 -15.27 8.63 13.75
C ALA A 219 -14.33 9.84 13.73
N ILE A 220 -14.62 10.88 12.93
CA ILE A 220 -13.87 12.15 12.91
C ILE A 220 -13.89 12.88 14.26
N ASP A 221 -14.84 12.58 15.15
CA ASP A 221 -14.98 13.25 16.44
C ASP A 221 -13.82 13.00 17.41
N ALA A 222 -13.02 11.98 17.12
CA ALA A 222 -11.90 11.54 17.93
C ALA A 222 -10.54 11.70 17.21
N LEU A 223 -10.33 12.83 16.50
CA LEU A 223 -9.04 13.15 15.89
C LEU A 223 -7.91 13.18 16.95
N PRO A 224 -6.75 12.56 16.68
CA PRO A 224 -5.61 12.55 17.61
C PRO A 224 -4.91 13.90 17.70
N ASP A 225 -4.21 14.14 18.82
CA ASP A 225 -3.30 15.28 18.97
C ASP A 225 -2.08 15.13 18.05
N ALA A 226 -2.07 15.92 16.98
CA ALA A 226 -1.03 15.93 15.95
C ALA A 226 -0.57 17.39 15.69
N PRO A 227 0.28 17.97 16.57
CA PRO A 227 0.64 19.39 16.50
C PRO A 227 1.47 19.76 15.26
N ALA A 228 2.10 18.78 14.61
CA ALA A 228 2.87 18.97 13.38
C ALA A 228 2.07 18.75 12.09
N LEU A 229 0.75 18.54 12.18
CA LEU A 229 -0.09 18.12 11.06
C LEU A 229 -0.17 19.20 9.98
N GLN A 230 0.30 18.86 8.77
CA GLN A 230 0.30 19.75 7.62
C GLN A 230 -0.83 19.43 6.63
N ARG A 231 -1.19 18.14 6.52
CA ARG A 231 -2.27 17.68 5.63
C ARG A 231 -3.16 16.67 6.32
N LEU A 232 -4.47 16.91 6.22
CA LEU A 232 -5.52 15.98 6.60
C LEU A 232 -6.27 15.53 5.35
N GLY A 233 -6.31 14.23 5.10
CA GLY A 233 -7.14 13.62 4.06
C GLY A 233 -8.27 12.83 4.68
N LEU A 234 -9.51 13.13 4.27
CA LEU A 234 -10.72 12.46 4.73
C LEU A 234 -11.37 11.79 3.53
N PHE A 235 -11.51 10.48 3.60
CA PHE A 235 -12.18 9.66 2.60
C PHE A 235 -13.40 9.09 3.29
N ALA A 236 -14.58 9.58 2.95
CA ALA A 236 -15.82 9.14 3.59
C ALA A 236 -16.70 8.41 2.59
N THR A 237 -17.20 7.25 2.99
CA THR A 237 -18.22 6.50 2.27
C THR A 237 -19.50 6.44 3.10
N GLY A 238 -20.67 6.57 2.47
CA GLY A 238 -21.95 6.50 3.17
C GLY A 238 -22.50 7.89 3.51
N ASP A 239 -22.82 8.11 4.79
CA ASP A 239 -23.35 9.38 5.28
C ASP A 239 -22.26 10.47 5.33
N PRO A 240 -22.62 11.74 5.14
CA PRO A 240 -21.66 12.84 5.16
C PRO A 240 -21.07 13.03 6.57
N PRO A 241 -19.75 13.21 6.71
CA PRO A 241 -19.13 13.51 8.01
C PRO A 241 -19.49 14.91 8.50
N ASP A 242 -19.57 15.08 9.82
CA ASP A 242 -19.64 16.42 10.41
C ASP A 242 -18.27 17.10 10.35
N LEU A 243 -18.19 18.21 9.63
CA LEU A 243 -16.96 18.97 9.44
C LEU A 243 -16.82 20.12 10.45
N SER A 244 -17.75 20.25 11.40
CA SER A 244 -17.75 21.28 12.44
C SER A 244 -16.43 21.37 13.21
N LEU A 245 -15.84 20.22 13.55
CA LEU A 245 -14.58 20.10 14.28
C LEU A 245 -13.35 20.58 13.50
N LEU A 246 -13.44 20.62 12.17
CA LEU A 246 -12.36 21.07 11.31
C LEU A 246 -12.33 22.59 11.14
N ARG A 247 -13.36 23.30 11.60
CA ARG A 247 -13.44 24.76 11.52
C ARG A 247 -12.20 25.41 12.11
N ASP A 248 -11.84 25.02 13.33
CA ASP A 248 -10.75 25.62 14.12
C ASP A 248 -9.47 24.79 14.09
N ALA A 249 -9.44 23.67 13.35
CA ALA A 249 -8.25 22.84 13.24
C ALA A 249 -7.08 23.65 12.67
N ALA A 250 -5.88 23.52 13.23
CA ALA A 250 -4.69 24.25 12.77
C ALA A 250 -3.99 23.61 11.55
N VAL A 251 -4.74 22.94 10.67
CA VAL A 251 -4.20 22.16 9.54
C VAL A 251 -4.22 22.98 8.23
N PRO A 252 -3.07 23.26 7.59
CA PRO A 252 -2.99 24.09 6.39
C PRO A 252 -3.74 23.53 5.16
N LYS A 253 -3.74 22.21 4.97
CA LYS A 253 -4.36 21.57 3.81
C LYS A 253 -5.33 20.48 4.23
N ILE A 254 -6.57 20.57 3.76
CA ILE A 254 -7.61 19.57 3.99
C ILE A 254 -8.07 19.05 2.62
N MET A 255 -7.97 17.74 2.42
CA MET A 255 -8.54 17.05 1.27
C MET A 255 -9.74 16.24 1.73
N ILE A 256 -10.89 16.45 1.12
CA ILE A 256 -12.12 15.69 1.41
C ILE A 256 -12.53 14.98 0.14
N ARG A 257 -12.48 13.65 0.14
CA ARG A 257 -13.11 12.83 -0.89
C ARG A 257 -14.32 12.14 -0.29
N TYR A 258 -15.50 12.57 -0.68
CA TYR A 258 -16.75 12.00 -0.19
C TYR A 258 -17.42 11.22 -1.32
N ASN A 259 -17.64 9.93 -1.12
CA ASN A 259 -18.29 9.04 -2.08
C ASN A 259 -19.61 8.49 -1.50
N GLY A 260 -20.45 9.40 -0.99
CA GLY A 260 -21.78 9.08 -0.48
C GLY A 260 -22.91 9.61 -1.37
N ARG A 261 -24.14 9.50 -0.87
CA ARG A 261 -25.36 9.95 -1.59
C ARG A 261 -26.04 11.16 -0.97
N GLY A 262 -25.82 11.40 0.33
CA GLY A 262 -26.39 12.55 1.04
C GLY A 262 -25.68 13.87 0.73
N PRO A 263 -26.31 15.02 1.04
CA PRO A 263 -25.70 16.33 0.85
C PRO A 263 -24.46 16.51 1.75
N LEU A 264 -23.38 17.07 1.21
CA LEU A 264 -22.18 17.39 1.98
C LEU A 264 -22.22 18.85 2.44
N ASP A 265 -22.20 19.10 3.74
CA ASP A 265 -22.21 20.45 4.30
C ASP A 265 -20.79 21.00 4.50
N LEU A 266 -20.42 21.97 3.66
CA LEU A 266 -19.13 22.66 3.70
C LEU A 266 -19.20 24.02 4.43
N ARG A 267 -20.37 24.46 4.90
CA ARG A 267 -20.50 25.72 5.66
C ARG A 267 -19.57 25.80 6.87
N PRO A 268 -19.27 24.70 7.60
CA PRO A 268 -18.26 24.75 8.67
C PRO A 268 -16.86 25.15 8.23
N LEU A 269 -16.52 24.98 6.95
CA LEU A 269 -15.23 25.28 6.34
C LEU A 269 -15.26 26.57 5.50
N ALA A 270 -16.37 27.31 5.50
CA ALA A 270 -16.53 28.51 4.70
C ALA A 270 -15.41 29.53 4.97
N GLY A 271 -14.81 30.06 3.90
CA GLY A 271 -13.71 31.03 3.98
C GLY A 271 -12.34 30.44 4.33
N ARG A 272 -12.23 29.13 4.57
CA ARG A 272 -10.96 28.46 4.86
C ARG A 272 -10.16 28.22 3.57
N ALA A 273 -8.88 28.62 3.58
CA ALA A 273 -7.96 28.34 2.48
C ALA A 273 -7.44 26.89 2.54
N GLY A 274 -6.99 26.36 1.39
CA GLY A 274 -6.34 25.04 1.33
C GLY A 274 -7.30 23.85 1.50
N VAL A 275 -8.60 24.07 1.30
CA VAL A 275 -9.61 23.01 1.26
C VAL A 275 -9.79 22.56 -0.20
N GLU A 276 -9.55 21.27 -0.45
CA GLU A 276 -9.80 20.61 -1.73
C GLU A 276 -10.90 19.55 -1.50
N VAL A 277 -11.96 19.59 -2.30
CA VAL A 277 -13.12 18.71 -2.12
C VAL A 277 -13.38 17.96 -3.42
N GLU A 278 -13.54 16.64 -3.33
CA GLU A 278 -13.94 15.77 -4.42
C GLU A 278 -15.24 15.05 -4.07
N VAL A 279 -16.27 15.23 -4.91
CA VAL A 279 -17.59 14.60 -4.74
C VAL A 279 -18.13 14.03 -6.05
N PRO A 280 -19.00 13.00 -6.02
CA PRO A 280 -19.73 12.54 -7.18
C PRO A 280 -20.58 13.67 -7.78
N GLY A 281 -20.75 13.67 -9.10
CA GLY A 281 -21.49 14.71 -9.82
C GLY A 281 -22.93 14.94 -9.31
N GLY A 282 -23.60 13.92 -8.79
CA GLY A 282 -24.96 13.99 -8.26
C GLY A 282 -25.09 14.38 -6.78
N VAL A 283 -23.98 14.60 -6.07
CA VAL A 283 -24.02 15.02 -4.66
C VAL A 283 -24.28 16.53 -4.57
N GLU A 284 -25.27 16.89 -3.75
CA GLU A 284 -25.49 18.28 -3.35
C GLU A 284 -24.40 18.72 -2.37
N VAL A 285 -23.84 19.90 -2.59
CA VAL A 285 -22.80 20.49 -1.73
C VAL A 285 -23.36 21.79 -1.18
N LEU A 286 -23.46 21.89 0.14
CA LEU A 286 -24.03 23.05 0.83
C LEU A 286 -22.91 23.99 1.27
N GLY A 287 -23.03 25.27 0.94
CA GLY A 287 -22.01 26.28 1.25
C GLY A 287 -20.84 26.30 0.27
N GLU A 288 -20.09 27.41 0.29
CA GLU A 288 -18.89 27.59 -0.52
C GLU A 288 -17.64 27.44 0.35
N SER A 289 -16.81 26.44 0.07
CA SER A 289 -15.46 26.34 0.64
C SER A 289 -14.51 25.69 -0.35
N GLY A 290 -13.34 26.30 -0.56
CA GLY A 290 -12.25 25.66 -1.29
C GLY A 290 -12.50 25.39 -2.78
N GLU A 291 -11.64 24.56 -3.35
CA GLU A 291 -11.77 24.08 -4.73
C GLU A 291 -12.60 22.78 -4.74
N VAL A 292 -13.81 22.85 -5.30
CA VAL A 292 -14.71 21.68 -5.41
C VAL A 292 -14.60 21.07 -6.81
N ARG A 293 -14.14 19.81 -6.87
CA ARG A 293 -14.07 19.00 -8.09
C ARG A 293 -15.15 17.93 -8.07
N ARG A 294 -15.85 17.77 -9.19
CA ARG A 294 -16.87 16.74 -9.36
C ARG A 294 -16.33 15.60 -10.21
N PHE A 295 -16.54 14.35 -9.77
CA PHE A 295 -16.15 13.15 -10.52
C PHE A 295 -17.37 12.29 -10.91
N LEU A 296 -17.22 11.47 -11.94
CA LEU A 296 -18.25 10.52 -12.35
C LEU A 296 -18.27 9.34 -11.36
N SER A 297 -19.43 9.08 -10.74
CA SER A 297 -19.61 7.95 -9.83
C SER A 297 -19.32 6.63 -10.57
N GLY A 298 -18.36 5.85 -10.08
CA GLY A 298 -18.06 4.51 -10.62
C GLY A 298 -16.59 4.25 -11.02
N VAL A 299 -15.71 5.24 -10.95
CA VAL A 299 -14.26 5.04 -11.18
C VAL A 299 -13.56 4.97 -9.82
N ASN A 300 -13.31 3.76 -9.34
CA ASN A 300 -12.34 3.54 -8.27
C ASN A 300 -10.95 3.40 -8.95
N PRO A 301 -9.93 4.20 -8.62
CA PRO A 301 -8.56 3.96 -9.09
C PRO A 301 -7.96 2.70 -8.47
#